data_AF-A0A4P7X0A5-F1
#
_entry.id   AF-A0A4P7X0A5-F1
#
_cell.length_a   1.000
_cell.length_b   1.000
_cell.length_c   1.000
_cell.angle_alpha   90.00
_cell.angle_beta   90.00
_cell.angle_gamma   90.00
#
_symmetry.space_group_name_H-M   'P 1'
#
loop_
_entity.id
_entity.type
_entity.pdbx_description
1 polymer ?
#
loop_
_entity_poly.entity_id
_entity_poly.type
_entity_poly.pdbx_seq_one_letter_code
_entity_poly.pdbx_strand_id
1 'polypeptide(L)'
;MKITTFLIAIFIYQFSYSQACGGGELTLEFYTKNNQQLKYEIKEVEIIDDDLLKNTNVGIKIDSTNMKGIKELKFDKNKLPGFISQSINCNNHIVDNQLKFKTLELFNKVFLLRVWSEKEEVKILIELFGGCNRKKIIVMSKEPMLIHKD
;
A
#
# COMPACT_ATOMS: atom_id res chain seq x y z
N MET A 1 -2.64 -12.92 -52.16
CA MET A 1 -2.11 -12.57 -50.83
C MET A 1 -2.58 -13.66 -49.87
N LYS A 2 -1.65 -14.48 -49.37
CA LYS A 2 -1.93 -15.83 -48.86
C LYS A 2 -2.56 -15.78 -47.46
N ILE A 3 -3.51 -16.69 -47.20
CA ILE A 3 -4.23 -16.94 -45.92
C ILE A 3 -3.29 -16.97 -44.70
N THR A 4 -2.02 -17.34 -44.92
CA THR A 4 -0.94 -17.32 -43.92
C THR A 4 -0.66 -15.95 -43.31
N THR A 5 -0.86 -14.86 -44.06
CA THR A 5 -0.62 -13.49 -43.57
C THR A 5 -1.70 -13.04 -42.58
N PHE A 6 -2.91 -13.58 -42.71
CA PHE A 6 -4.05 -13.26 -41.83
C PHE A 6 -3.95 -13.98 -40.48
N LEU A 7 -3.43 -15.22 -40.46
CA LEU A 7 -3.22 -15.99 -39.23
C LEU A 7 -2.13 -15.41 -38.31
N ILE A 8 -1.08 -14.80 -38.87
CA ILE A 8 -0.02 -14.16 -38.07
C ILE A 8 -0.54 -12.90 -37.36
N ALA A 9 -1.43 -12.13 -38.00
CA ALA A 9 -2.02 -10.94 -37.40
C ALA A 9 -2.91 -11.25 -36.18
N ILE A 10 -3.59 -12.41 -36.19
CA ILE A 10 -4.44 -12.86 -35.07
C ILE A 10 -3.59 -13.24 -33.84
N PHE A 11 -2.40 -13.82 -34.04
CA PHE A 11 -1.50 -14.16 -32.94
C PHE A 11 -0.90 -12.92 -32.26
N ILE A 12 -0.62 -11.84 -33.01
CA ILE A 12 -0.05 -10.61 -32.44
C ILE A 12 -1.12 -9.80 -31.67
N TYR A 13 -2.38 -9.90 -32.07
CA TYR A 13 -3.50 -9.23 -31.39
C TYR A 13 -3.78 -9.79 -29.97
N GLN A 14 -3.47 -11.07 -29.74
CA GLN A 14 -3.63 -11.72 -28.42
C GLN A 14 -2.56 -11.27 -27.40
N PHE A 15 -1.42 -10.73 -27.83
CA PHE A 15 -0.37 -10.25 -26.92
C PHE A 15 -0.61 -8.82 -26.40
N SER A 16 -1.69 -8.16 -26.81
CA SER A 16 -2.01 -6.79 -26.40
C SER A 16 -2.95 -6.70 -25.19
N TYR A 17 -3.35 -7.83 -24.59
CA TYR A 17 -4.22 -7.85 -23.42
C TYR A 17 -3.47 -8.24 -22.15
N SER A 18 -3.39 -7.26 -21.24
CA SER A 18 -2.88 -7.32 -19.87
C SER A 18 -1.36 -7.49 -19.75
N GLN A 19 -0.62 -6.38 -19.70
CA GLN A 19 0.70 -6.40 -19.08
C GLN A 19 0.48 -6.79 -17.61
N ALA A 20 0.75 -8.05 -17.28
CA ALA A 20 0.98 -8.45 -15.89
C ALA A 20 2.04 -7.50 -15.35
N CYS A 21 1.61 -6.67 -14.43
CA CYS A 21 2.36 -5.56 -13.89
C CYS A 21 3.23 -6.15 -12.78
N GLY A 22 4.30 -6.87 -13.18
CA GLY A 22 5.07 -7.73 -12.29
C GLY A 22 5.40 -7.12 -10.92
N GLY A 23 5.63 -5.81 -10.84
CA GLY A 23 5.60 -5.06 -9.58
C GLY A 23 5.59 -3.56 -9.82
N GLY A 24 5.60 -2.77 -8.75
CA GLY A 24 5.62 -1.31 -8.81
C GLY A 24 6.03 -0.65 -7.52
N GLU A 25 5.58 0.57 -7.30
CA GLU A 25 5.81 1.36 -6.09
C GLU A 25 4.49 1.89 -5.51
N LEU A 26 4.26 1.64 -4.22
CA LEU A 26 3.27 2.36 -3.44
C LEU A 26 3.92 3.60 -2.85
N THR A 27 3.47 4.79 -3.24
CA THR A 27 3.88 6.07 -2.64
C THR A 27 2.75 6.63 -1.77
N LEU A 28 3.04 6.84 -0.49
CA LEU A 28 2.18 7.55 0.46
C LEU A 28 2.75 8.94 0.70
N GLU A 29 2.03 9.98 0.31
CA GLU A 29 2.40 11.38 0.57
C GLU A 29 1.65 11.92 1.78
N PHE A 30 2.35 12.59 2.68
CA PHE A 30 1.80 13.11 3.92
C PHE A 30 1.73 14.64 3.89
N TYR A 31 0.58 15.20 4.23
CA TYR A 31 0.41 16.65 4.38
C TYR A 31 0.17 16.94 5.85
N THR A 32 1.11 17.62 6.50
CA THR A 32 1.01 18.01 7.92
C THR A 32 0.89 19.52 8.05
N LYS A 33 0.18 19.97 9.08
CA LYS A 33 0.25 21.38 9.47
C LYS A 33 1.58 21.62 10.19
N ASN A 34 2.39 22.55 9.68
CA ASN A 34 3.69 22.98 10.24
C ASN A 34 4.89 22.02 10.05
N ASN A 35 4.92 21.21 8.98
CA ASN A 35 6.08 20.35 8.65
C ASN A 35 6.61 19.52 9.83
N GLN A 36 5.71 18.93 10.60
CA GLN A 36 6.09 18.11 11.74
C GLN A 36 6.82 16.86 11.26
N GLN A 37 7.84 16.43 12.01
CA GLN A 37 8.51 15.16 11.74
C GLN A 37 7.54 14.01 12.04
N LEU A 38 7.25 13.22 11.01
CA LEU A 38 6.41 12.03 11.14
C LEU A 38 7.26 10.79 11.37
N LYS A 39 6.71 9.89 12.19
CA LYS A 39 7.21 8.55 12.41
C LYS A 39 6.19 7.53 11.96
N TYR A 40 6.64 6.31 11.68
CA TYR A 40 5.75 5.23 11.29
C TYR A 40 6.16 3.88 11.88
N GLU A 41 5.18 2.97 11.92
CA GLU A 41 5.34 1.58 12.28
C GLU A 41 4.43 0.73 11.38
N ILE A 42 4.93 -0.44 10.99
CA ILE A 42 4.15 -1.44 10.28
C ILE A 42 3.86 -2.58 11.26
N LYS A 43 2.60 -3.02 11.31
CA LYS A 43 2.20 -4.24 12.01
C LYS A 43 1.62 -5.24 11.01
N GLU A 44 1.87 -6.51 11.28
CA GLU A 44 1.06 -7.56 10.67
C GLU A 44 -0.30 -7.60 11.36
N VAL A 45 -1.31 -8.04 10.63
CA VAL A 45 -2.68 -8.11 11.13
C VAL A 45 -3.33 -9.44 10.79
N GLU A 46 -4.16 -9.90 11.71
CA GLU A 46 -5.17 -10.92 11.50
C GLU A 46 -6.53 -10.22 11.58
N ILE A 47 -7.29 -10.24 10.49
CA ILE A 47 -8.59 -9.57 10.39
C ILE A 47 -9.67 -10.56 10.82
N ILE A 48 -10.43 -10.18 11.82
CA ILE A 48 -11.52 -10.98 12.41
C ILE A 48 -12.87 -10.60 11.77
N ASP A 49 -12.98 -9.34 11.33
CA ASP A 49 -14.17 -8.80 10.67
C ASP A 49 -13.91 -8.63 9.16
N ASP A 50 -14.46 -9.54 8.35
CA ASP A 50 -14.27 -9.58 6.90
C ASP A 50 -14.76 -8.30 6.19
N ASP A 51 -15.66 -7.52 6.80
CA ASP A 51 -16.10 -6.25 6.22
C ASP A 51 -14.95 -5.24 6.11
N LEU A 52 -13.91 -5.37 6.95
CA LEU A 52 -12.71 -4.54 6.91
C LEU A 52 -11.76 -4.89 5.76
N LEU A 53 -11.95 -6.03 5.08
CA LEU A 53 -11.12 -6.41 3.92
C LEU A 53 -11.54 -5.65 2.65
N LYS A 54 -12.79 -5.16 2.61
CA LYS A 54 -13.34 -4.41 1.48
C LYS A 54 -12.59 -3.09 1.34
N ASN A 55 -11.95 -2.86 0.19
CA ASN A 55 -11.22 -1.63 -0.14
C ASN A 55 -9.85 -1.46 0.57
N THR A 56 -9.23 -2.53 1.07
CA THR A 56 -7.87 -2.46 1.66
C THR A 56 -6.78 -2.09 0.63
N ASN A 57 -7.01 -2.36 -0.65
CA ASN A 57 -6.15 -1.91 -1.75
C ASN A 57 -6.05 -0.38 -1.87
N VAL A 58 -7.11 0.35 -1.50
CA VAL A 58 -7.12 1.82 -1.50
C VAL A 58 -6.71 2.42 -0.14
N GLY A 59 -6.66 1.58 0.90
CA GLY A 59 -6.37 1.96 2.28
C GLY A 59 -7.63 2.38 3.04
N ILE A 60 -7.73 1.99 4.31
CA ILE A 60 -8.88 2.27 5.17
C ILE A 60 -8.38 2.89 6.46
N LYS A 61 -8.93 4.04 6.85
CA LYS A 61 -8.65 4.63 8.16
C LYS A 61 -9.34 3.81 9.25
N ILE A 62 -8.57 3.37 10.24
CA ILE A 62 -9.05 2.59 11.37
C ILE A 62 -9.22 3.50 12.59
N ASP A 63 -10.42 3.50 13.15
CA ASP A 63 -10.74 4.14 14.43
C ASP A 63 -10.73 3.11 15.57
N SER A 64 -11.04 3.56 16.79
CA SER A 64 -11.11 2.70 17.98
C SER A 64 -12.19 1.62 17.91
N THR A 65 -13.27 1.85 17.14
CA THR A 65 -14.37 0.90 16.99
C THR A 65 -13.94 -0.25 16.09
N ASN A 66 -13.40 0.08 14.91
CA ASN A 66 -12.94 -0.88 13.91
C ASN A 66 -11.70 -1.66 14.37
N MET A 67 -10.92 -1.09 15.29
CA MET A 67 -9.75 -1.76 15.88
C MET A 67 -10.12 -3.08 16.59
N LYS A 68 -11.35 -3.24 17.08
CA LYS A 68 -11.80 -4.49 17.73
C LYS A 68 -11.82 -5.69 16.78
N GLY A 69 -11.99 -5.46 15.48
CA GLY A 69 -11.96 -6.48 14.43
C GLY A 69 -10.55 -6.80 13.92
N ILE A 70 -9.50 -6.24 14.52
CA ILE A 70 -8.11 -6.35 14.06
C ILE A 70 -7.24 -6.85 15.21
N LYS A 71 -6.58 -7.99 15.00
CA LYS A 71 -5.54 -8.48 15.91
C LYS A 71 -4.17 -8.14 15.36
N GLU A 72 -3.41 -7.39 16.14
CA GLU A 72 -2.06 -6.97 15.77
C GLU A 72 -1.03 -8.06 16.06
N LEU A 73 -0.13 -8.26 15.10
CA LEU A 73 1.00 -9.15 15.19
C LEU A 73 2.30 -8.37 14.96
N LYS A 74 3.40 -8.87 15.53
CA LYS A 74 4.71 -8.27 15.32
C LYS A 74 5.11 -8.41 13.85
N PHE A 75 5.42 -7.28 13.23
CA PHE A 75 5.98 -7.27 11.88
C PHE A 75 7.39 -7.85 11.87
N ASP A 76 7.62 -8.79 10.96
CA ASP A 76 8.93 -9.39 10.74
C ASP A 76 9.36 -9.16 9.28
N LYS A 77 10.23 -8.16 9.11
CA LYS A 77 10.81 -7.76 7.83
C LYS A 77 11.50 -8.93 7.11
N ASN A 78 12.02 -9.92 7.84
CA ASN A 78 12.74 -11.05 7.26
C ASN A 78 11.82 -12.08 6.58
N LYS A 79 10.51 -12.03 6.88
CA LYS A 79 9.50 -12.87 6.20
C LYS A 79 9.09 -12.33 4.83
N LEU A 80 9.51 -11.10 4.50
CA LEU A 80 9.21 -10.50 3.20
C LEU A 80 10.25 -10.94 2.15
N PRO A 81 9.85 -11.02 0.86
CA PRO A 81 10.79 -11.14 -0.24
C PRO A 81 11.88 -10.06 -0.17
N GLY A 82 13.13 -10.44 -0.46
CA GLY A 82 14.30 -9.57 -0.26
C GLY A 82 14.20 -8.20 -0.95
N PHE A 83 13.62 -8.12 -2.14
CA PHE A 83 13.44 -6.84 -2.84
C PHE A 83 12.41 -5.93 -2.15
N ILE A 84 11.36 -6.50 -1.53
CA ILE A 84 10.34 -5.75 -0.78
C ILE A 84 10.95 -5.25 0.53
N SER A 85 11.63 -6.13 1.26
CA SER A 85 12.24 -5.78 2.55
C SER A 85 13.24 -4.64 2.41
N GLN A 86 14.04 -4.62 1.33
CA GLN A 86 14.98 -3.53 1.06
C GLN A 86 14.32 -2.15 0.91
N SER A 87 13.04 -2.07 0.52
CA SER A 87 12.32 -0.79 0.40
C SER A 87 11.89 -0.19 1.73
N ILE A 88 11.90 -0.97 2.81
CA ILE A 88 11.43 -0.54 4.12
C ILE A 88 12.58 0.13 4.87
N ASN A 89 12.44 1.43 5.13
CA ASN A 89 13.38 2.16 5.96
C ASN A 89 13.32 1.67 7.42
N CYS A 90 14.46 1.43 8.04
CA CYS A 90 14.53 0.95 9.43
C CYS A 90 14.55 2.07 10.47
N ASN A 91 14.69 3.33 10.05
CA ASN A 91 14.76 4.46 10.97
C ASN A 91 13.39 4.92 11.49
N ASN A 92 12.28 4.32 11.02
CA ASN A 92 10.90 4.66 11.38
C ASN A 92 10.55 6.14 11.16
N HIS A 93 11.30 6.87 10.33
CA HIS A 93 11.07 8.26 10.00
C HIS A 93 10.56 8.41 8.58
N ILE A 94 9.61 9.32 8.39
CA ILE A 94 9.13 9.69 7.06
C ILE A 94 10.03 10.81 6.52
N VAL A 95 10.61 10.61 5.33
CA VAL A 95 11.53 11.55 4.68
C VAL A 95 10.79 12.24 3.53
N ASP A 96 11.00 13.55 3.37
CA ASP A 96 10.35 14.36 2.33
C ASP A 96 8.82 14.22 2.30
N ASN A 97 8.22 13.99 3.48
CA ASN A 97 6.79 13.71 3.62
C ASN A 97 6.30 12.51 2.79
N GLN A 98 7.17 11.55 2.49
CA GLN A 98 6.82 10.37 1.68
C GLN A 98 7.24 9.06 2.36
N LEU A 99 6.38 8.05 2.23
CA LEU A 99 6.74 6.65 2.43
C LEU A 99 6.56 5.91 1.11
N LYS A 100 7.61 5.19 0.71
CA LYS A 100 7.65 4.42 -0.53
C LYS A 100 7.89 2.96 -0.22
N PHE A 101 7.08 2.11 -0.82
CA PHE A 101 7.20 0.66 -0.69
C PHE A 101 7.26 0.03 -2.08
N LYS A 102 8.20 -0.89 -2.27
CA LYS A 102 8.18 -1.75 -3.45
C LYS A 102 7.03 -2.74 -3.33
N THR A 103 6.35 -2.98 -4.43
CA THR A 103 5.17 -3.84 -4.52
C THR A 103 5.39 -5.01 -5.48
N LEU A 104 4.61 -6.08 -5.29
CA LEU A 104 4.52 -7.26 -6.13
C LEU A 104 3.05 -7.50 -6.39
N GLU A 105 2.65 -7.63 -7.66
CA GLU A 105 1.23 -7.64 -8.06
C GLU A 105 0.36 -8.60 -7.25
N LEU A 106 0.89 -9.79 -6.95
CA LEU A 106 0.18 -10.87 -6.27
C LEU A 106 0.38 -10.90 -4.75
N PHE A 107 1.15 -9.96 -4.17
CA PHE A 107 1.41 -9.91 -2.74
C PHE A 107 0.35 -9.09 -1.99
N ASN A 108 -0.90 -9.57 -2.00
CA ASN A 108 -2.06 -8.85 -1.48
C ASN A 108 -2.24 -9.02 0.04
N LYS A 109 -1.14 -9.06 0.79
CA LYS A 109 -1.19 -9.12 2.26
C LYS A 109 -1.52 -7.75 2.81
N VAL A 110 -2.52 -7.68 3.69
CA VAL A 110 -2.94 -6.46 4.38
C VAL A 110 -2.07 -6.22 5.62
N PHE A 111 -1.73 -4.97 5.86
CA PHE A 111 -0.95 -4.52 7.02
C PHE A 111 -1.63 -3.35 7.70
N LEU A 112 -1.31 -3.14 8.98
CA LEU A 112 -1.65 -1.91 9.67
C LEU A 112 -0.43 -0.98 9.65
N LEU A 113 -0.56 0.12 8.92
CA LEU A 113 0.39 1.22 8.95
C LEU A 113 -0.06 2.22 10.02
N ARG A 114 0.79 2.44 11.01
CA ARG A 114 0.63 3.52 12.00
C ARG A 114 1.55 4.66 11.62
N VAL A 115 1.01 5.87 11.55
CA VAL A 115 1.78 7.08 11.31
C VAL A 115 1.43 8.09 12.37
N TRP A 116 2.43 8.69 13.01
CA TRP A 116 2.19 9.64 14.08
C TRP A 116 3.19 10.79 14.07
N SER A 117 2.73 11.92 14.62
CA SER A 117 3.54 13.04 15.07
C SER A 117 3.47 13.13 16.60
N GLU A 118 3.98 14.20 17.19
CA GLU A 118 3.78 14.48 18.62
C GLU A 118 2.32 14.78 18.99
N LYS A 119 1.48 15.16 18.02
CA LYS A 119 0.11 15.65 18.27
C LYS A 119 -0.98 14.74 17.72
N GLU A 120 -0.67 13.97 16.69
CA GLU A 120 -1.67 13.28 15.88
C GLU A 120 -1.18 11.88 15.55
N GLU A 121 -2.10 10.91 15.52
CA GLU A 121 -1.85 9.53 15.08
C GLU A 121 -2.94 9.14 14.08
N VAL A 122 -2.55 8.45 13.01
CA VAL A 122 -3.45 7.79 12.09
C VAL A 122 -3.07 6.31 11.95
N LYS A 123 -4.09 5.46 11.93
CA LYS A 123 -3.98 4.02 11.70
C LYS A 123 -4.65 3.71 10.38
N ILE A 124 -3.91 3.08 9.47
CA ILE A 124 -4.36 2.81 8.11
C ILE A 124 -4.19 1.33 7.84
N LEU A 125 -5.29 0.65 7.55
CA LEU A 125 -5.31 -0.73 7.09
C LEU A 125 -5.13 -0.73 5.57
N ILE A 126 -4.03 -1.29 5.06
CA ILE A 126 -3.67 -1.17 3.65
C ILE A 126 -2.80 -2.33 3.16
N GLU A 127 -2.95 -2.70 1.90
CA GLU A 127 -2.02 -3.57 1.18
C GLU A 127 -0.74 -2.79 0.84
N LEU A 128 0.28 -2.86 1.71
CA LEU A 128 1.52 -2.07 1.53
C LEU A 128 2.39 -2.54 0.36
N PHE A 129 2.42 -3.85 0.11
CA PHE A 129 3.38 -4.47 -0.82
C PHE A 129 2.71 -5.22 -1.97
N GLY A 130 1.39 -5.09 -2.13
CA GLY A 130 0.61 -5.70 -3.21
C GLY A 130 0.35 -4.76 -4.39
N GLY A 131 -0.06 -5.31 -5.53
CA GLY A 131 -0.49 -4.55 -6.70
C GLY A 131 0.62 -3.81 -7.47
N CYS A 132 0.18 -2.84 -8.28
CA CYS A 132 1.00 -2.00 -9.16
C CYS A 132 1.45 -0.69 -8.50
N ASN A 133 2.02 0.19 -9.32
CA ASN A 133 2.21 1.61 -9.00
C ASN A 133 0.91 2.22 -8.46
N ARG A 134 0.96 2.72 -7.23
CA ARG A 134 -0.16 3.33 -6.54
C ARG A 134 0.31 4.56 -5.79
N LYS A 135 -0.48 5.62 -5.81
CA LYS A 135 -0.21 6.84 -5.06
C LYS A 135 -1.38 7.19 -4.16
N LYS A 136 -1.09 7.48 -2.90
CA LYS A 136 -2.09 7.90 -1.91
C LYS A 136 -1.62 9.14 -1.19
N ILE A 137 -2.57 9.99 -0.84
CA ILE A 137 -2.33 11.20 -0.07
C ILE A 137 -2.99 11.04 1.29
N ILE A 138 -2.24 11.32 2.35
CA ILE A 138 -2.70 11.27 3.73
C ILE A 138 -2.56 12.67 4.30
N VAL A 139 -3.69 13.26 4.68
CA VAL A 139 -3.72 14.55 5.37
C VAL A 139 -3.70 14.30 6.86
N MET A 140 -2.60 14.67 7.51
CA MET A 140 -2.43 14.63 8.96
C MET A 140 -3.03 15.91 9.54
N SER A 141 -4.19 15.73 10.17
CA SER A 141 -4.88 16.76 10.93
C SER A 141 -5.60 16.12 12.11
N LYS A 142 -6.29 16.91 12.94
CA LYS A 142 -7.16 16.40 14.02
C LYS A 142 -8.11 15.31 13.54
N GLU A 143 -8.58 15.42 12.30
CA GLU A 143 -9.32 14.39 11.61
C GLU A 143 -8.52 13.94 10.38
N PRO A 144 -7.68 12.89 10.51
CA PRO A 144 -6.88 12.45 9.38
C PRO A 144 -7.76 11.96 8.24
N MET A 145 -7.36 12.26 7.01
CA MET A 145 -8.08 11.89 5.78
C MET A 145 -7.17 11.16 4.81
N LEU A 146 -7.71 10.16 4.12
CA LEU A 146 -7.05 9.43 3.05
C LEU A 146 -7.69 9.82 1.72
N ILE A 147 -6.88 10.33 0.80
CA ILE A 147 -7.30 10.76 -0.53
C ILE A 147 -6.66 9.82 -1.55
N HIS A 148 -7.50 9.18 -2.36
CA HIS A 148 -7.04 8.43 -3.51
C HIS A 148 -6.73 9.40 -4.65
N LYS A 149 -5.53 9.29 -5.23
CA LYS A 149 -5.22 9.90 -6.52
C LYS A 149 -5.20 8.80 -7.56
N ASP A 150 -6.02 8.93 -8.59
CA ASP A 150 -6.01 8.06 -9.78
C ASP A 150 -4.85 8.44 -10.71
#